data_AF-A0AAW0HCS2-F1
#
_entry.id   AF-A0AAW0HCS2-F1
#
_cell.length_a   1.000
_cell.length_b   1.000
_cell.length_c   1.000
_cell.angle_alpha   90.00
_cell.angle_beta   90.00
_cell.angle_gamma   90.00
#
_symmetry.space_group_name_H-M   'P 1'
#
loop_
_entity.id
_entity.type
_entity.pdbx_description
1 polymer ?
#
loop_
_entity_poly.entity_id
_entity_poly.type
_entity_poly.pdbx_seq_one_letter_code
_entity_poly.pdbx_strand_id
1 'polypeptide(L)'
;MQRHADLCEFKDIEVYKANCNICPPLRKETDLLLGPSVPDYLDFVSQYKNDPATLEVAKTMKTCVDNKLTAEDKANAQSLLDKIDAAPSCR
;
A
#
# COMPACT_ATOMS: atom_id res chain seq x y z
N MET A 1 -13.01 12.28 -19.30
CA MET A 1 -11.74 11.93 -18.64
C MET A 1 -11.46 12.96 -17.57
N GLN A 2 -11.95 12.75 -16.35
CA GLN A 2 -11.70 13.64 -15.20
C GLN A 2 -10.61 12.97 -14.36
N ARG A 3 -9.40 13.54 -14.35
CA ARG A 3 -8.28 13.10 -13.52
C ARG A 3 -8.56 13.51 -12.08
N HIS A 4 -8.81 12.55 -11.19
CA HIS A 4 -8.81 12.78 -9.74
C HIS A 4 -7.37 12.93 -9.25
N ALA A 5 -6.86 14.16 -9.36
CA ALA A 5 -5.54 14.58 -8.89
C ALA A 5 -5.62 15.27 -7.51
N ASP A 6 -6.51 14.84 -6.62
CA ASP A 6 -6.75 15.47 -5.31
C ASP A 6 -6.12 14.73 -4.13
N LEU A 7 -4.93 14.13 -4.27
CA LEU A 7 -4.29 13.45 -3.13
C LEU A 7 -2.88 13.88 -2.75
N CYS A 8 -2.18 14.75 -3.49
CA CYS A 8 -0.83 15.20 -3.09
C CYS A 8 -0.30 16.40 -3.92
N GLU A 9 -1.11 17.39 -4.33
CA GLU A 9 -0.53 18.57 -4.98
C GLU A 9 -0.02 19.59 -3.94
N PHE A 10 1.31 19.76 -3.94
CA PHE A 10 2.09 20.79 -3.24
C PHE A 10 1.70 22.22 -3.70
N LYS A 11 0.51 22.69 -3.36
CA LYS A 11 0.13 24.09 -3.48
C LYS A 11 -0.67 24.52 -2.26
N ASP A 12 0.08 25.10 -1.33
CA ASP A 12 -0.22 26.32 -0.58
C ASP A 12 0.43 26.22 0.80
N ILE A 13 1.48 27.02 0.97
CA ILE A 13 2.20 27.22 2.23
C ILE A 13 1.27 28.04 3.14
N GLU A 14 0.32 27.36 3.76
CA GLU A 14 -0.23 27.72 5.05
C GLU A 14 -0.21 26.47 5.90
N VAL A 15 0.19 26.62 7.16
CA VAL A 15 0.48 25.55 8.13
C VAL A 15 -0.78 24.72 8.41
N TYR A 16 -1.17 23.88 7.45
CA TYR A 16 -2.07 22.78 7.68
C TYR A 16 -1.26 21.74 8.43
N LYS A 17 -1.68 21.47 9.65
CA LYS A 17 -1.25 20.29 10.40
C LYS A 17 -1.73 19.08 9.60
N ALA A 18 -0.92 18.68 8.61
CA ALA A 18 -1.15 17.49 7.83
C ALA A 18 -1.19 16.34 8.83
N ASN A 19 -2.33 15.67 8.92
CA ASN A 19 -2.32 14.36 9.55
C ASN A 19 -1.55 13.47 8.56
N CYS A 20 -0.22 13.39 8.69
CA CYS A 20 0.63 12.57 7.82
C CYS A 20 0.45 11.08 8.15
N ASN A 21 -0.76 10.58 8.03
CA ASN A 21 -1.01 9.15 8.07
C ASN A 21 -0.54 8.51 6.76
N ILE A 22 -0.37 7.19 6.75
CA ILE A 22 -0.07 6.43 5.54
C ILE A 22 -1.14 6.74 4.49
N CYS A 23 -0.69 7.06 3.27
CA CYS A 23 -1.56 7.35 2.14
C CYS A 23 -2.55 6.19 1.90
N PRO A 24 -3.88 6.43 1.77
CA PRO A 24 -4.86 5.34 1.73
C PRO A 24 -4.64 4.28 0.63
N PRO A 25 -4.23 4.64 -0.61
CA PRO A 25 -3.74 3.68 -1.60
C PRO A 25 -2.60 2.78 -1.12
N LEU A 26 -1.61 3.34 -0.44
CA LEU A 26 -0.47 2.58 0.08
C LEU A 26 -0.91 1.62 1.18
N ARG A 27 -1.84 2.06 2.04
CA ARG A 27 -2.44 1.17 3.06
C ARG A 27 -3.19 0.00 2.43
N LYS A 28 -4.02 0.28 1.41
CA LYS A 28 -4.73 -0.76 0.67
C LYS A 28 -3.77 -1.71 -0.06
N GLU A 29 -2.68 -1.21 -0.60
CA GLU A 29 -1.64 -2.04 -1.22
C GLU A 29 -1.06 -3.03 -0.21
N THR A 30 -0.68 -2.56 0.99
CA THR A 30 -0.12 -3.42 2.03
C THR A 30 -1.12 -4.46 2.52
N ASP A 31 -2.40 -4.10 2.64
CA ASP A 31 -3.46 -5.03 3.03
C ASP A 31 -3.65 -6.13 1.98
N LEU A 32 -3.60 -5.77 0.68
CA LEU A 32 -3.69 -6.74 -0.42
C LEU A 32 -2.44 -7.62 -0.52
N LEU A 33 -1.25 -7.06 -0.30
CA LEU A 33 0.02 -7.80 -0.32
C LEU A 33 0.05 -8.88 0.77
N LEU A 34 -0.43 -8.57 1.98
CA LEU A 34 -0.51 -9.51 3.09
C LEU A 34 -1.74 -10.43 3.01
N GLY A 35 -2.77 -10.03 2.26
CA GLY A 35 -4.00 -10.78 2.04
C GLY A 35 -3.80 -12.13 1.31
N PRO A 36 -4.85 -12.94 1.14
CA PRO A 36 -4.72 -14.29 0.57
C PRO A 36 -4.70 -14.36 -0.96
N SER A 37 -5.08 -13.29 -1.66
CA SER A 37 -5.37 -13.33 -3.10
C SER A 37 -4.25 -12.70 -3.93
N VAL A 38 -3.58 -13.51 -4.76
CA VAL A 38 -2.63 -13.02 -5.75
C VAL A 38 -3.33 -12.19 -6.85
N PRO A 39 -4.47 -12.63 -7.44
CA PRO A 39 -5.16 -11.84 -8.45
C PRO A 39 -5.59 -10.46 -7.97
N ASP A 40 -6.17 -10.34 -6.77
CA ASP A 40 -6.65 -9.06 -6.26
C ASP A 40 -5.51 -8.05 -6.05
N TYR A 41 -4.33 -8.54 -5.63
CA TYR A 41 -3.12 -7.71 -5.51
C TYR A 41 -2.64 -7.22 -6.88
N LEU A 42 -2.59 -8.09 -7.88
CA LEU A 42 -2.17 -7.73 -9.23
C LEU A 42 -3.14 -6.77 -9.91
N ASP A 43 -4.44 -7.00 -9.75
CA ASP A 43 -5.49 -6.12 -10.27
C ASP A 43 -5.37 -4.73 -9.67
N PHE A 44 -5.03 -4.61 -8.38
CA PHE A 44 -4.76 -3.32 -7.75
C PHE A 44 -3.49 -2.66 -8.29
N VAL A 45 -2.36 -3.37 -8.37
CA VAL A 45 -1.09 -2.82 -8.90
C VAL A 45 -1.26 -2.32 -10.34
N SER A 46 -2.01 -3.06 -11.16
CA SER A 46 -2.27 -2.70 -12.56
C SER A 46 -2.97 -1.33 -12.72
N GLN A 47 -3.73 -0.87 -11.73
CA GLN A 47 -4.41 0.43 -11.77
C GLN A 47 -3.41 1.60 -11.72
N TYR A 48 -2.22 1.39 -11.15
CA TYR A 48 -1.16 2.40 -11.06
C TYR A 48 -0.09 2.21 -12.12
N LYS A 49 0.26 0.96 -12.43
CA LYS A 49 1.29 0.63 -13.42
C LYS A 49 0.99 -0.70 -14.10
N ASN A 50 0.35 -0.61 -15.27
CA ASN A 50 -0.03 -1.75 -16.10
C ASN A 50 1.04 -2.07 -17.16
N ASP A 51 2.22 -2.49 -16.75
CA ASP A 51 3.22 -3.04 -17.67
C ASP A 51 3.63 -4.47 -17.27
N PRO A 52 3.99 -5.32 -18.25
CA PRO A 52 4.24 -6.75 -17.98
C PRO A 52 5.36 -6.99 -16.97
N ALA A 53 6.44 -6.21 -17.00
CA ALA A 53 7.59 -6.41 -16.13
C ALA A 53 7.25 -6.07 -14.66
N THR A 54 6.50 -4.97 -14.44
CA THR A 54 6.02 -4.61 -13.10
C THR A 54 5.08 -5.68 -12.54
N LEU A 55 4.13 -6.18 -13.34
CA LEU A 55 3.16 -7.19 -12.89
C LEU A 55 3.82 -8.55 -12.62
N GLU A 56 4.84 -8.93 -13.39
CA GLU A 56 5.62 -10.15 -13.14
C GLU A 56 6.39 -10.09 -11.82
N VAL A 57 7.03 -8.95 -11.54
CA VAL A 57 7.73 -8.70 -10.27
C VAL A 57 6.75 -8.69 -9.10
N ALA A 58 5.61 -7.99 -9.24
CA ALA A 58 4.56 -7.95 -8.23
C ALA A 58 4.03 -9.36 -7.91
N LYS A 59 3.79 -10.19 -8.93
CA LYS A 59 3.33 -11.57 -8.77
C LYS A 59 4.36 -12.42 -8.04
N THR A 60 5.62 -12.29 -8.42
CA THR A 60 6.74 -13.01 -7.79
C THR A 60 6.89 -12.63 -6.32
N MET A 61 6.84 -11.33 -6.02
CA MET A 61 6.91 -10.82 -4.65
C MET A 61 5.74 -11.32 -3.80
N LYS A 62 4.51 -11.16 -4.28
CA LYS A 62 3.30 -11.61 -3.60
C LYS A 62 3.33 -13.12 -3.29
N THR A 63 3.70 -13.91 -4.29
CA THR A 63 3.83 -15.37 -4.15
C THR A 63 4.89 -15.74 -3.10
N CYS A 64 6.01 -15.00 -3.05
CA CYS A 64 7.03 -15.20 -2.04
C CYS A 64 6.50 -14.90 -0.64
N VAL A 65 5.81 -13.77 -0.46
CA VAL A 65 5.17 -13.38 0.81
C VAL A 65 4.19 -14.45 1.27
N ASP A 66 3.33 -14.97 0.38
CA ASP A 66 2.35 -16.01 0.70
C ASP A 66 2.98 -17.34 1.10
N ASN A 67 4.10 -17.71 0.47
CA ASN A 67 4.79 -18.97 0.75
C ASN A 67 5.68 -18.90 1.99
N LYS A 68 6.15 -17.71 2.39
CA LYS A 68 7.13 -17.55 3.47
C LYS A 68 6.53 -17.08 4.78
N LEU A 69 5.51 -16.23 4.73
CA LEU A 69 4.89 -15.70 5.93
C LEU A 69 3.73 -16.59 6.36
N THR A 70 3.77 -17.03 7.61
CA THR A 70 2.64 -17.70 8.24
C THR A 70 1.48 -16.71 8.44
N ALA A 71 0.30 -17.24 8.80
CA ALA A 71 -0.83 -16.38 9.18
C ALA A 71 -0.49 -15.47 10.38
N GLU A 72 0.31 -15.97 11.33
CA GLU A 72 0.80 -15.20 12.47
C GLU A 72 1.74 -14.07 12.01
N ASP A 73 2.70 -14.35 11.13
CA ASP A 73 3.62 -13.34 10.60
C ASP A 73 2.86 -12.21 9.88
N LYS A 74 1.84 -12.57 9.08
CA LYS A 74 0.99 -11.60 8.38
C LYS A 74 0.18 -10.74 9.36
N ALA A 75 -0.40 -11.33 10.39
CA ALA A 75 -1.11 -10.61 11.44
C ALA A 75 -0.17 -9.66 12.21
N ASN A 76 1.04 -10.13 12.53
CA ASN A 76 2.07 -9.31 13.19
C ASN A 76 2.54 -8.15 12.30
N ALA A 77 2.71 -8.39 11.00
CA ALA A 77 3.04 -7.34 10.03
C ALA A 77 1.91 -6.28 9.94
N GLN A 78 0.65 -6.72 9.91
CA GLN A 78 -0.49 -5.81 9.92
C GLN A 78 -0.53 -4.94 11.20
N SER A 79 -0.31 -5.56 12.36
CA SER A 79 -0.22 -4.85 13.64
C SER A 79 0.94 -3.87 13.68
N LEU A 80 2.08 -4.21 13.07
CA LEU A 80 3.21 -3.29 12.93
C LEU A 80 2.85 -2.09 12.05
N LEU A 81 2.16 -2.29 10.93
CA LEU A 81 1.71 -1.20 10.07
C LEU A 81 0.76 -0.25 10.81
N ASP A 82 -0.13 -0.76 11.67
CA ASP A 82 -0.99 0.07 12.51
C ASP A 82 -0.19 0.93 13.51
N LYS A 83 0.88 0.36 14.08
CA LYS A 83 1.78 1.10 14.97
C LYS A 83 2.58 2.16 14.23
N ILE A 84 3.00 1.88 12.99
CA ILE A 84 3.69 2.84 12.13
C ILE A 84 2.76 4.00 11.79
N ASP A 85 1.53 3.72 11.34
CA ASP A 85 0.55 4.73 10.97
C ASP A 85 0.18 5.63 12.17
N ALA A 86 0.07 5.04 13.36
CA ALA A 86 -0.18 5.79 14.59
C ALA A 86 1.06 6.52 15.14
N ALA A 87 2.26 6.26 14.64
CA ALA A 87 3.49 6.80 15.21
C ALA A 87 3.59 8.32 15.01
N PRO A 88 4.10 9.09 16.00
CA PRO A 88 4.39 10.51 15.81
C PRO A 88 5.40 10.78 14.68
N SER A 89 6.26 9.80 14.35
CA SER A 89 7.22 9.91 13.24
C SER A 89 6.59 9.71 11.86
N CYS A 90 5.36 9.20 11.79
CA CYS A 90 4.59 9.17 10.55
C CYS A 90 3.93 10.54 10.32
N ARG A 91 3.48 11.20 11.40
CA ARG A 91 2.65 12.42 11.44
C ARG A 91 3.39 13.75 11.27
#